data_AF-A0A6J8BGN1-F1
#
_entry.id   AF-A0A6J8BGN1-F1
#
_cell.length_a   1.000
_cell.length_b   1.000
_cell.length_c   1.000
_cell.angle_alpha   90.00
_cell.angle_beta   90.00
_cell.angle_gamma   90.00
#
_symmetry.space_group_name_H-M   'P 1'
#
loop_
_entity.id
_entity.type
_entity.pdbx_description
1 polymer ?
#
loop_
_entity_poly.entity_id
_entity_poly.type
_entity_poly.pdbx_seq_one_letter_code
_entity_poly.pdbx_strand_id
1 'polypeptide(L)'
;MQPVTDCSGLHQDLPSGAYVIRPNHFHVMKVYCDQSTSGGGWTVLQRRRDGSTDFHRGWTDYENGFGDPENEFWLGNRNIHAISFQKRYQLRFDLEDFKEENRYAVYSTFNVGNASSEYQLTIQDYTGDAGDAMRDYTAGLNGKKFTTKDRDNDVNHVNCAITYHGAWWFKSCPVLI
;
A
#
# COMPACT_ATOMS: atom_id res chain seq x y z
N MET A 1 28.25 -6.80 -5.44
CA MET A 1 26.86 -6.90 -5.93
C MET A 1 26.23 -5.51 -5.84
N GLN A 2 25.54 -5.04 -6.87
CA GLN A 2 24.75 -3.82 -6.75
C GLN A 2 23.60 -4.07 -5.76
N PRO A 3 23.25 -3.08 -4.92
CA PRO A 3 22.09 -3.21 -4.05
C PRO A 3 20.83 -3.30 -4.90
N VAL A 4 19.95 -4.26 -4.57
CA VAL A 4 18.65 -4.42 -5.24
C VAL A 4 17.76 -3.21 -4.94
N THR A 5 17.05 -2.72 -5.94
CA THR A 5 16.20 -1.52 -5.82
C THR A 5 14.81 -1.83 -5.26
N ASP A 6 14.39 -3.09 -5.39
CA ASP A 6 13.10 -3.65 -5.00
C ASP A 6 13.20 -5.19 -5.04
N CYS A 7 12.18 -5.89 -4.56
CA CYS A 7 12.20 -7.35 -4.44
C CYS A 7 12.24 -8.11 -5.78
N SER A 8 11.94 -7.47 -6.92
CA SER A 8 12.02 -8.11 -8.24
C SER A 8 13.45 -8.30 -8.73
N GLY A 9 14.42 -7.59 -8.12
CA GLY A 9 15.84 -7.78 -8.39
C GLY A 9 16.51 -8.89 -7.58
N LEU A 10 15.78 -9.55 -6.66
CA LEU A 10 16.29 -10.69 -5.91
C LEU A 10 16.34 -11.95 -6.78
N HIS A 11 17.27 -12.84 -6.48
CA HIS A 11 17.31 -14.16 -7.13
C HIS A 11 16.09 -15.00 -6.74
N GLN A 12 15.56 -15.77 -7.70
CA GLN A 12 14.31 -16.54 -7.53
C GLN A 12 14.40 -17.68 -6.51
N ASP A 13 15.61 -18.14 -6.17
CA ASP A 13 15.86 -19.17 -5.16
C ASP A 13 15.90 -18.62 -3.72
N LEU A 14 15.88 -17.30 -3.57
CA LEU A 14 15.80 -16.68 -2.24
C LEU A 14 14.39 -16.82 -1.65
N PRO A 15 14.27 -17.19 -0.38
CA PRO A 15 12.97 -17.38 0.25
C PRO A 15 12.26 -16.05 0.50
N SER A 16 10.95 -16.10 0.67
CA SER A 16 10.19 -14.96 1.22
C SER A 16 10.72 -14.59 2.60
N GLY A 17 10.79 -13.28 2.90
CA GLY A 17 11.35 -12.80 4.15
C GLY A 17 11.72 -11.32 4.09
N ALA A 18 12.37 -10.83 5.15
CA ALA A 18 12.79 -9.44 5.21
C ALA A 18 14.16 -9.19 4.56
N TYR A 19 14.23 -8.20 3.67
CA TYR A 19 15.43 -7.81 2.93
C TYR A 19 15.65 -6.30 3.00
N VAL A 20 16.89 -5.87 2.73
CA VAL A 20 17.21 -4.45 2.57
C VAL A 20 17.26 -4.12 1.09
N ILE A 21 16.50 -3.11 0.68
CA ILE A 21 16.47 -2.59 -0.68
C ILE A 21 16.93 -1.13 -0.71
N ARG A 22 17.36 -0.67 -1.89
CA ARG A 22 17.79 0.71 -2.14
C ARG A 22 17.10 1.29 -3.38
N PRO A 23 15.85 1.78 -3.28
CA PRO A 23 15.10 2.28 -4.44
C PRO A 23 15.78 3.44 -5.18
N ASN A 24 16.59 4.24 -4.48
CA ASN A 24 17.40 5.30 -5.08
C ASN A 24 18.69 5.54 -4.28
N HIS A 25 19.58 6.41 -4.77
CA HIS A 25 20.88 6.64 -4.14
C HIS A 25 20.80 7.09 -2.68
N PHE A 26 19.70 7.66 -2.21
CA PHE A 26 19.58 8.22 -0.85
C PHE A 26 18.62 7.46 0.06
N HIS A 27 17.84 6.51 -0.46
CA HIS A 27 16.83 5.79 0.31
C HIS A 27 17.19 4.31 0.42
N VAL A 28 17.41 3.87 1.66
CA VAL A 28 17.63 2.47 2.04
C VAL A 28 16.54 2.09 3.04
N MET A 29 15.91 0.94 2.87
CA MET A 29 14.82 0.50 3.73
C MET A 29 14.77 -1.02 3.84
N LYS A 30 14.28 -1.52 4.99
CA LYS A 30 13.94 -2.93 5.19
C LYS A 30 12.51 -3.15 4.71
N VAL A 31 12.31 -4.17 3.87
CA VAL A 31 11.00 -4.55 3.31
C VAL A 31 10.80 -6.05 3.48
N TYR A 32 9.55 -6.50 3.47
CA TYR A 32 9.26 -7.91 3.26
C TYR A 32 9.14 -8.18 1.76
N CYS A 33 9.89 -9.17 1.28
CA CYS A 33 9.78 -9.67 -0.08
C CYS A 33 9.00 -10.98 -0.08
N ASP A 34 7.92 -11.02 -0.86
CA ASP A 34 7.23 -12.26 -1.19
C ASP A 34 7.76 -12.81 -2.51
N GLN A 35 8.48 -13.92 -2.40
CA GLN A 35 9.11 -14.65 -3.51
C GLN A 35 8.30 -15.86 -3.96
N SER A 36 7.09 -16.06 -3.39
CA SER A 36 6.23 -17.21 -3.64
C SER A 36 5.01 -16.88 -4.48
N THR A 37 4.33 -15.77 -4.18
CA THR A 37 3.04 -15.44 -4.81
C THR A 37 3.23 -15.04 -6.27
N SER A 38 2.48 -15.64 -7.18
CA SER A 38 2.43 -15.24 -8.60
C SER A 38 3.82 -15.09 -9.27
N GLY A 39 4.76 -15.99 -8.97
CA GLY A 39 6.12 -15.95 -9.52
C GLY A 39 7.13 -15.10 -8.76
N GLY A 40 6.73 -14.53 -7.61
CA GLY A 40 7.64 -13.83 -6.69
C GLY A 40 8.00 -12.42 -7.11
N GLY A 41 9.03 -11.86 -6.44
CA GLY A 41 9.50 -10.50 -6.68
C GLY A 41 8.64 -9.37 -6.09
N TRP A 42 7.67 -9.70 -5.23
CA TRP A 42 6.75 -8.72 -4.66
C TRP A 42 7.35 -8.00 -3.46
N THR A 43 7.32 -6.66 -3.50
CA THR A 43 7.65 -5.83 -2.34
C THR A 43 6.37 -5.53 -1.57
N VAL A 44 6.24 -6.05 -0.36
CA VAL A 44 5.03 -5.88 0.44
C VAL A 44 4.99 -4.47 1.03
N LEU A 45 3.91 -3.73 0.75
CA LEU A 45 3.73 -2.34 1.19
C LEU A 45 2.92 -2.25 2.49
N GLN A 46 2.04 -3.22 2.72
CA GLN A 46 1.15 -3.32 3.86
C GLN A 46 0.84 -4.79 4.12
N ARG A 47 0.69 -5.18 5.39
CA ARG A 47 0.12 -6.48 5.76
C ARG A 47 -0.78 -6.34 6.98
N ARG A 48 -1.96 -7.00 6.93
CA ARG A 48 -2.85 -7.28 8.08
C ARG A 48 -2.98 -8.78 8.23
N ARG A 49 -3.06 -9.28 9.47
CA ARG A 49 -3.16 -10.71 9.76
C ARG A 49 -3.84 -11.01 11.07
N ASP A 50 -3.39 -10.41 12.16
CA ASP A 50 -3.75 -10.82 13.53
C ASP A 50 -4.29 -9.67 14.40
N GLY A 51 -4.30 -8.44 13.88
CA GLY A 51 -4.73 -7.26 14.63
C GLY A 51 -3.76 -6.80 15.72
N SER A 52 -2.52 -7.30 15.72
CA SER A 52 -1.48 -6.94 16.70
C SER A 52 -1.02 -5.48 16.60
N THR A 53 -1.18 -4.85 15.44
CA THR A 53 -0.75 -3.47 15.19
C THR A 53 -1.95 -2.54 15.06
N ASP A 54 -1.93 -1.44 15.80
CA ASP A 54 -2.89 -0.34 15.64
C ASP A 54 -2.62 0.43 14.35
N PHE A 55 -3.64 0.55 13.49
CA PHE A 55 -3.61 1.33 12.25
C PHE A 55 -4.35 2.68 12.39
N HIS A 56 -4.96 3.00 13.54
CA HIS A 56 -5.59 4.29 13.76
C HIS A 56 -4.57 5.37 14.15
N ARG A 57 -3.64 5.65 13.24
CA ARG A 57 -2.46 6.50 13.47
C ARG A 57 -2.52 7.85 12.75
N GLY A 58 -1.64 8.75 13.15
CA GLY A 58 -1.53 10.11 12.58
C GLY A 58 -0.70 10.17 11.30
N TRP A 59 -0.64 11.35 10.70
CA TRP A 59 0.07 11.61 9.44
C TRP A 59 1.54 11.21 9.49
N THR A 60 2.22 11.60 10.56
CA THR A 60 3.66 11.36 10.71
C THR A 60 3.99 9.86 10.75
N ASP A 61 3.15 9.05 11.41
CA ASP A 61 3.31 7.60 11.47
C ASP A 61 3.11 6.97 10.08
N TYR A 62 2.06 7.37 9.37
CA TYR A 62 1.79 6.88 8.02
C TYR A 62 2.82 7.34 6.99
N GLU A 63 3.43 8.50 7.18
CA GLU A 63 4.52 8.98 6.34
C GLU A 63 5.81 8.17 6.55
N ASN A 64 6.16 7.88 7.81
CA ASN A 64 7.39 7.17 8.18
C ASN A 64 7.28 5.64 8.06
N GLY A 65 6.07 5.10 8.25
CA GLY A 65 5.82 3.66 8.39
C GLY A 65 5.81 3.21 9.86
N PHE A 66 5.17 2.08 10.10
CA PHE A 66 5.01 1.49 11.44
C PHE A 66 4.72 -0.02 11.35
N GLY A 67 4.89 -0.72 12.47
CA GLY A 67 4.67 -2.16 12.58
C GLY A 67 5.93 -2.97 12.25
N ASP A 68 5.73 -4.28 12.06
CA ASP A 68 6.78 -5.24 11.76
C ASP A 68 6.60 -5.81 10.33
N PRO A 69 7.56 -5.62 9.41
CA PRO A 69 7.55 -6.24 8.08
C PRO A 69 7.31 -7.76 8.09
N GLU A 70 7.68 -8.46 9.16
CA GLU A 70 7.46 -9.90 9.29
C GLU A 70 6.07 -10.26 9.85
N ASN A 71 5.31 -9.28 10.36
CA ASN A 71 3.93 -9.44 10.80
C ASN A 71 3.00 -8.36 10.19
N GLU A 72 2.37 -7.51 11.00
CA GLU A 72 1.52 -6.41 10.53
C GLU A 72 2.29 -5.10 10.43
N PHE A 73 2.14 -4.40 9.31
CA PHE A 73 2.84 -3.13 9.10
C PHE A 73 2.25 -2.27 8.00
N TRP A 74 2.64 -1.00 8.01
CA TRP A 74 2.57 -0.07 6.89
C TRP A 74 3.97 0.39 6.55
N LEU A 75 4.40 0.25 5.29
CA LEU A 75 5.78 0.56 4.88
C LEU A 75 6.14 2.04 5.02
N GLY A 76 5.15 2.93 5.00
CA GLY A 76 5.33 4.37 5.05
C GLY A 76 5.17 5.03 3.69
N ASN A 77 4.40 6.10 3.62
CA ASN A 77 4.04 6.76 2.37
C ASN A 77 5.27 7.31 1.63
N ARG A 78 6.29 7.78 2.36
CA ARG A 78 7.55 8.22 1.75
C ARG A 78 8.28 7.07 1.05
N ASN A 79 8.28 5.89 1.67
CA ASN A 79 8.90 4.68 1.13
C ASN A 79 8.12 4.15 -0.07
N ILE A 80 6.79 4.10 0.02
CA ILE A 80 5.91 3.70 -1.08
C ILE A 80 6.05 4.64 -2.29
N HIS A 81 6.13 5.95 -2.06
CA HIS A 81 6.44 6.92 -3.12
C HIS A 81 7.80 6.64 -3.76
N ALA A 82 8.86 6.49 -2.96
CA ALA A 82 10.20 6.23 -3.45
C ALA A 82 10.29 4.95 -4.32
N ILE A 83 9.55 3.91 -3.95
CA ILE A 83 9.46 2.67 -4.74
C ILE A 83 8.66 2.91 -6.02
N SER A 84 7.42 3.39 -5.91
CA SER A 84 6.50 3.49 -7.06
C SER A 84 6.86 4.57 -8.07
N PHE A 85 7.78 5.49 -7.74
CA PHE A 85 8.25 6.54 -8.64
C PHE A 85 9.47 6.13 -9.49
N GLN A 86 10.26 5.13 -9.07
CA GLN A 86 11.52 4.81 -9.76
C GLN A 86 11.33 4.19 -11.16
N LYS A 87 10.22 3.47 -11.37
CA LYS A 87 9.83 2.80 -12.63
C LYS A 87 8.34 2.45 -12.56
N ARG A 88 7.80 1.82 -13.60
CA ARG A 88 6.40 1.35 -13.59
C ARG A 88 6.25 0.14 -12.67
N TYR A 89 5.24 0.19 -11.81
CA TYR A 89 4.84 -0.92 -10.94
C TYR A 89 3.38 -1.29 -11.16
N GLN A 90 3.10 -2.57 -10.93
CA GLN A 90 1.77 -3.06 -10.65
C GLN A 90 1.54 -3.14 -9.14
N LEU A 91 0.30 -3.00 -8.71
CA LEU A 91 -0.14 -3.22 -7.34
C LEU A 91 -1.02 -4.46 -7.28
N ARG A 92 -0.76 -5.33 -6.31
CA ARG A 92 -1.58 -6.51 -6.02
C ARG A 92 -2.10 -6.43 -4.58
N PHE A 93 -3.38 -6.71 -4.42
CA PHE A 93 -4.00 -7.01 -3.14
C PHE A 93 -4.32 -8.50 -3.11
N ASP A 94 -3.93 -9.16 -2.03
CA ASP A 94 -4.33 -10.52 -1.70
C ASP A 94 -5.19 -10.43 -0.42
N LEU A 95 -6.40 -10.98 -0.49
CA LEU A 95 -7.43 -10.86 0.54
C LEU A 95 -7.91 -12.26 0.92
N GLU A 96 -8.02 -12.50 2.22
CA GLU A 96 -8.58 -13.73 2.78
C GLU A 96 -9.73 -13.35 3.71
N ASP A 97 -10.88 -14.04 3.57
CA ASP A 97 -12.01 -13.86 4.47
C ASP A 97 -11.99 -14.84 5.66
N PHE A 98 -12.92 -14.68 6.60
CA PHE A 98 -13.01 -15.57 7.78
C PHE A 98 -13.43 -17.02 7.46
N LYS A 99 -13.72 -17.32 6.20
CA LYS A 99 -14.01 -18.67 5.70
C LYS A 99 -12.84 -19.22 4.86
N GLU A 100 -11.68 -18.57 4.92
CA GLU A 100 -10.46 -18.93 4.19
C GLU A 100 -10.60 -18.82 2.66
N GLU A 101 -11.62 -18.09 2.19
CA GLU A 101 -11.74 -17.77 0.77
C GLU A 101 -10.73 -16.69 0.39
N ASN A 102 -9.85 -17.05 -0.54
CA ASN A 102 -8.84 -16.15 -1.06
C ASN A 102 -9.34 -15.47 -2.35
N ARG A 103 -9.07 -14.17 -2.47
CA ARG A 103 -9.34 -13.34 -3.66
C ARG A 103 -8.18 -12.38 -3.88
N TYR A 104 -8.04 -11.88 -5.10
CA TYR A 104 -7.03 -10.89 -5.44
C TYR A 104 -7.52 -9.81 -6.39
N ALA A 105 -6.86 -8.66 -6.31
CA ALA A 105 -7.01 -7.55 -7.24
C ALA A 105 -5.62 -7.10 -7.72
N VAL A 106 -5.45 -6.91 -9.01
CA VAL A 106 -4.21 -6.38 -9.62
C VAL A 106 -4.53 -5.13 -10.42
N TYR A 107 -3.71 -4.10 -10.25
CA TYR A 107 -3.72 -2.88 -11.05
C TYR A 107 -2.40 -2.79 -11.81
N SER A 108 -2.46 -2.75 -13.15
CA SER A 108 -1.26 -2.74 -14.03
C SER A 108 -0.34 -1.55 -13.80
N THR A 109 -0.94 -0.44 -13.35
CA THR A 109 -0.26 0.82 -13.06
C THR A 109 -0.55 1.16 -11.61
N PHE A 110 0.51 1.48 -10.88
CA PHE A 110 0.46 1.98 -9.52
C PHE A 110 1.52 3.05 -9.31
N ASN A 111 1.09 4.20 -8.81
CA ASN A 111 1.97 5.27 -8.38
C ASN A 111 1.37 6.02 -7.19
N VAL A 112 2.24 6.46 -6.28
CA VAL A 112 1.90 7.33 -5.16
C VAL A 112 2.70 8.61 -5.29
N GLY A 113 2.03 9.76 -5.23
CA GLY A 113 2.67 11.08 -5.25
C GLY A 113 3.56 11.35 -4.04
N ASN A 114 4.22 12.48 -3.98
CA ASN A 114 5.06 12.85 -2.82
C ASN A 114 4.22 13.58 -1.74
N ALA A 115 4.87 14.04 -0.67
CA ALA A 115 4.21 14.77 0.42
C ALA A 115 3.53 16.08 -0.03
N SER A 116 4.04 16.76 -1.06
CA SER A 116 3.47 18.00 -1.59
C SER A 116 2.18 17.79 -2.38
N SER A 117 1.99 16.58 -2.93
CA SER A 117 0.72 16.13 -3.53
C SER A 117 -0.09 15.25 -2.57
N GLU A 118 0.21 15.32 -1.27
CA GLU A 118 -0.44 14.54 -0.22
C GLU A 118 -0.56 13.04 -0.52
N TYR A 119 0.51 12.48 -1.10
CA TYR A 119 0.61 11.09 -1.48
C TYR A 119 -0.53 10.61 -2.41
N GLN A 120 -1.00 11.45 -3.33
CA GLN A 120 -2.07 11.10 -4.26
C GLN A 120 -1.87 9.74 -4.95
N LEU A 121 -2.91 8.91 -4.97
CA LEU A 121 -2.91 7.59 -5.61
C LEU A 121 -3.17 7.70 -7.12
N THR A 122 -2.44 6.93 -7.92
CA THR A 122 -2.75 6.66 -9.33
C THR A 122 -2.76 5.16 -9.58
N ILE A 123 -3.87 4.63 -10.08
CA ILE A 123 -4.04 3.22 -10.44
C ILE A 123 -4.79 3.06 -11.77
N GLN A 124 -4.45 2.02 -12.54
CA GLN A 124 -5.10 1.71 -13.83
C GLN A 124 -5.17 0.19 -14.07
N ASP A 125 -5.94 -0.19 -15.10
CA ASP A 125 -6.21 -1.54 -15.62
C ASP A 125 -6.33 -2.63 -14.54
N TYR A 126 -7.54 -2.75 -14.00
CA TYR A 126 -7.87 -3.76 -13.00
C TYR A 126 -7.99 -5.13 -13.66
N THR A 127 -7.46 -6.15 -12.97
CA THR A 127 -7.77 -7.57 -13.20
C THR A 127 -7.86 -8.28 -11.84
N GLY A 128 -8.50 -9.44 -11.81
CA GLY A 128 -8.67 -10.25 -10.59
C GLY A 128 -10.12 -10.56 -10.27
N ASP A 129 -10.35 -11.23 -9.15
CA ASP A 129 -11.63 -11.81 -8.72
C ASP A 129 -12.18 -11.19 -7.42
N ALA A 130 -11.49 -10.21 -6.83
CA ALA A 130 -11.94 -9.49 -5.63
C ALA A 130 -12.95 -8.37 -5.90
N GLY A 131 -13.11 -7.94 -7.17
CA GLY A 131 -13.88 -6.76 -7.57
C GLY A 131 -13.05 -5.47 -7.56
N ASP A 132 -13.41 -4.52 -8.43
CA ASP A 132 -12.68 -3.24 -8.60
C ASP A 132 -13.21 -2.14 -7.68
N ALA A 133 -12.96 -2.27 -6.38
CA ALA A 133 -13.37 -1.27 -5.39
C ALA A 133 -12.56 0.05 -5.48
N MET A 134 -11.34 0.02 -6.02
CA MET A 134 -10.46 1.18 -6.01
C MET A 134 -10.69 2.14 -7.19
N ARG A 135 -11.19 1.65 -8.33
CA ARG A 135 -11.51 2.50 -9.49
C ARG A 135 -13.00 2.71 -9.71
N ASP A 136 -13.87 2.10 -8.91
CA ASP A 136 -15.32 2.24 -9.06
C ASP A 136 -15.73 3.71 -9.31
N TYR A 137 -16.61 3.94 -10.27
CA TYR A 137 -17.00 5.30 -10.66
C TYR A 137 -17.67 6.06 -9.50
N THR A 138 -18.41 5.36 -8.64
CA THR A 138 -19.18 5.97 -7.56
C THR A 138 -18.34 6.22 -6.30
N ALA A 139 -17.44 5.30 -5.93
CA ALA A 139 -16.63 5.38 -4.71
C ALA A 139 -15.11 5.43 -4.93
N GLY A 140 -14.65 5.49 -6.19
CA GLY A 140 -13.27 5.27 -6.58
C GLY A 140 -12.24 6.17 -5.91
N LEU A 141 -11.14 5.54 -5.54
CA LEU A 141 -10.02 6.11 -4.78
C LEU A 141 -8.88 6.57 -5.70
N ASN A 142 -8.94 6.25 -7.00
CA ASN A 142 -7.99 6.75 -7.99
C ASN A 142 -7.99 8.29 -8.03
N GLY A 143 -6.80 8.89 -7.99
CA GLY A 143 -6.60 10.33 -7.93
C GLY A 143 -6.93 10.95 -6.57
N LYS A 144 -7.24 10.18 -5.52
CA LYS A 144 -7.47 10.72 -4.17
C LYS A 144 -6.19 10.90 -3.40
N LYS A 145 -6.21 11.87 -2.50
CA LYS A 145 -5.13 12.18 -1.57
C LYS A 145 -5.23 11.27 -0.35
N PHE A 146 -4.12 11.06 0.34
CA PHE A 146 -4.11 10.24 1.54
C PHE A 146 -4.67 11.03 2.72
N THR A 147 -5.50 10.42 3.55
CA THR A 147 -6.18 11.07 4.69
C THR A 147 -5.94 10.29 5.97
N THR A 148 -5.56 10.99 7.06
CA THR A 148 -5.35 10.45 8.41
C THR A 148 -6.23 11.19 9.42
N LYS A 149 -6.34 10.67 10.64
CA LYS A 149 -7.20 11.24 11.69
C LYS A 149 -6.89 12.70 12.04
N ASP A 150 -5.66 13.12 11.78
CA ASP A 150 -5.09 14.45 12.05
C ASP A 150 -4.77 15.26 10.78
N ARG A 151 -5.05 14.72 9.59
CA ARG A 151 -4.89 15.43 8.31
C ARG A 151 -5.95 14.99 7.30
N ASP A 152 -6.98 15.82 7.19
CA ASP A 152 -8.11 15.60 6.29
C ASP A 152 -7.79 16.11 4.87
N ASN A 153 -7.68 15.17 3.93
CA ASN A 153 -7.52 15.47 2.50
C ASN A 153 -8.59 14.76 1.65
N ASP A 154 -9.66 14.26 2.27
CA ASP A 154 -10.75 13.64 1.54
C ASP A 154 -11.75 14.70 1.03
N VAL A 155 -12.75 14.30 0.25
CA VAL A 155 -13.73 15.25 -0.33
C VAL A 155 -15.02 15.38 0.51
N ASN A 156 -15.11 14.71 1.66
CA ASN A 156 -16.27 14.77 2.54
C ASN A 156 -16.17 15.99 3.49
N HIS A 157 -17.27 16.34 4.12
CA HIS A 157 -17.33 17.35 5.18
C HIS A 157 -16.81 16.83 6.53
N VAL A 158 -16.75 15.51 6.70
CA VAL A 158 -16.26 14.83 7.90
C VAL A 158 -15.01 14.04 7.54
N ASN A 159 -14.00 14.06 8.41
CA ASN A 159 -12.77 13.31 8.20
C ASN A 159 -13.04 11.79 8.27
N CYS A 160 -12.94 11.11 7.13
CA CYS A 160 -13.22 9.68 7.05
C CYS A 160 -12.25 8.81 7.82
N ALA A 161 -11.03 9.28 8.04
CA ALA A 161 -10.07 8.54 8.83
C ALA A 161 -10.45 8.46 10.32
N ILE A 162 -11.24 9.42 10.80
CA ILE A 162 -11.85 9.33 12.14
C ILE A 162 -12.98 8.31 12.12
N THR A 163 -13.87 8.36 11.13
CA THR A 163 -15.04 7.47 11.03
C THR A 163 -14.67 5.99 10.86
N TYR A 164 -13.67 5.67 10.03
CA TYR A 164 -13.24 4.29 9.76
C TYR A 164 -12.10 3.80 10.66
N HIS A 165 -11.65 4.62 11.60
CA HIS A 165 -10.54 4.28 12.49
C HIS A 165 -9.27 3.80 11.74
N GLY A 166 -8.92 4.47 10.63
CA GLY A 166 -7.74 4.12 9.83
C GLY A 166 -7.42 5.20 8.80
N ALA A 167 -6.29 5.09 8.10
CA ALA A 167 -5.91 6.05 7.06
C ALA A 167 -5.90 5.40 5.68
N TRP A 168 -6.35 6.15 4.67
CA TRP A 168 -6.41 5.66 3.29
C TRP A 168 -6.57 6.80 2.29
N TRP A 169 -6.57 6.46 1.00
CA TRP A 169 -6.95 7.37 -0.10
C TRP A 169 -8.46 7.56 -0.18
N PHE A 170 -9.09 8.02 0.90
CA PHE A 170 -10.54 8.17 0.96
C PHE A 170 -11.04 9.17 -0.09
N LYS A 171 -12.08 8.79 -0.84
CA LYS A 171 -12.86 9.74 -1.64
C LYS A 171 -13.80 10.50 -0.71
N SER A 172 -14.77 9.78 -0.17
CA SER A 172 -15.76 10.28 0.76
C SER A 172 -16.12 9.16 1.70
N CYS A 173 -16.56 9.47 2.91
CA CYS A 173 -17.03 8.45 3.82
C CYS A 173 -18.35 7.95 3.24
N PRO A 174 -18.50 6.66 2.87
CA PRO A 174 -19.83 6.12 2.66
C PRO A 174 -20.74 6.58 3.79
N VAL A 175 -21.83 7.25 3.44
CA VAL A 175 -22.94 7.41 4.38
C VAL A 175 -23.33 5.99 4.73
N LEU A 176 -23.17 5.59 5.99
CA LEU A 176 -23.78 4.35 6.45
C LEU A 176 -25.28 4.48 6.15
N ILE A 177 -25.76 3.69 5.19
CA ILE A 177 -27.19 3.40 5.04
C ILE A 177 -27.36 1.96 5.49
#